data_AF-R0JAJ7-F1
#
_entry.id   AF-R0JAJ7-F1
#
_cell.length_a   1.000
_cell.length_b   1.000
_cell.length_c   1.000
_cell.angle_alpha   90.00
_cell.angle_beta   90.00
_cell.angle_gamma   90.00
#
_symmetry.space_group_name_H-M   'P 1'
#
loop_
_entity.id
_entity.type
_entity.pdbx_description
1 polymer ?
#
loop_
_entity_poly.entity_id
_entity_poly.type
_entity_poly.pdbx_seq_one_letter_code
_entity_poly.pdbx_strand_id
1 'polypeptide(L)'
;MLLLPILLAASCWSRGDTQAVPVQSPAMRTQAEGRSASMACRLTKEDTVHWYKQLPGQPIKRILYVSGQIPAFDDSSDRQKYQGRKNNSVT
;
A
#
# COMPACT_ATOMS: atom_id res chain seq x y z
N MET A 1 17.76 -22.76 -37.38
CA MET A 1 17.91 -21.47 -36.67
C MET A 1 16.53 -20.82 -36.49
N LEU A 2 15.60 -21.47 -35.79
CA LEU A 2 14.22 -20.98 -35.56
C LEU A 2 13.95 -20.61 -34.09
N LEU A 3 14.95 -20.76 -33.22
CA LEU A 3 14.84 -20.44 -31.78
C LEU A 3 14.60 -18.95 -31.53
N LEU A 4 15.29 -18.07 -32.25
CA LEU A 4 15.12 -16.62 -32.14
C LEU A 4 13.69 -16.13 -32.44
N PRO A 5 13.06 -16.49 -33.58
CA PRO A 5 11.70 -16.05 -33.86
C PRO A 5 10.66 -16.63 -32.89
N ILE A 6 10.87 -17.84 -32.37
CA ILE A 6 9.99 -18.45 -31.36
C ILE A 6 10.08 -17.70 -30.01
N LEU A 7 11.29 -17.35 -29.57
CA LEU A 7 11.50 -16.56 -28.34
C LEU A 7 10.87 -15.16 -28.44
N LEU A 8 10.98 -14.51 -29.59
CA LEU A 8 10.35 -13.21 -29.83
C LEU A 8 8.82 -13.30 -29.79
N ALA A 9 8.23 -14.33 -30.43
CA ALA A 9 6.78 -14.55 -30.40
C ALA A 9 6.25 -14.80 -28.96
N ALA A 10 6.97 -15.57 -28.15
CA ALA A 10 6.58 -15.87 -26.76
C ALA A 10 6.60 -14.62 -25.86
N SER A 11 7.52 -13.68 -26.08
CA SER A 11 7.60 -12.44 -25.29
C SER A 11 6.39 -11.51 -25.52
N CYS A 12 5.71 -11.63 -26.67
CA CYS A 12 4.55 -10.80 -27.00
C CYS A 12 3.27 -11.21 -26.24
N TRP A 13 3.28 -12.36 -25.56
CA TRP A 13 2.14 -12.88 -24.81
C TRP A 13 2.22 -12.65 -23.29
N SER A 14 3.27 -11.97 -22.80
CA SER A 14 3.30 -11.56 -21.40
C SER A 14 2.32 -10.40 -21.19
N ARG A 15 1.06 -10.71 -20.90
CA ARG A 15 0.10 -9.73 -20.38
C ARG A 15 0.45 -9.46 -18.93
N GLY A 16 1.15 -8.36 -18.67
CA GLY A 16 1.33 -7.84 -17.32
C GLY A 16 0.08 -7.11 -16.88
N ASP A 17 -0.68 -7.65 -15.92
CA ASP A 17 -1.70 -6.89 -15.23
C ASP A 17 -1.01 -5.93 -14.26
N THR A 18 -1.06 -4.63 -14.55
CA THR A 18 -0.48 -3.62 -13.67
C THR A 18 -1.29 -3.55 -12.38
N GLN A 19 -0.65 -3.86 -11.23
CA GLN A 19 -1.25 -3.65 -9.92
C GLN A 19 -1.68 -2.19 -9.76
N ALA A 20 -2.86 -1.93 -9.20
CA ALA A 20 -3.31 -0.56 -8.98
C ALA A 20 -2.33 0.17 -8.06
N VAL A 21 -1.80 1.29 -8.53
CA VAL A 21 -0.80 2.06 -7.77
C VAL A 21 -1.52 2.85 -6.67
N PRO A 22 -1.21 2.63 -5.38
CA PRO A 22 -1.75 3.43 -4.30
C PRO A 22 -1.27 4.88 -4.41
N VAL A 23 -2.20 5.83 -4.37
CA VAL A 23 -1.86 7.26 -4.30
C VAL A 23 -1.99 7.72 -2.86
N GLN A 24 -0.86 8.08 -2.25
CA GLN A 24 -0.79 8.59 -0.88
C GLN A 24 -0.87 10.12 -0.86
N SER A 25 -1.66 10.68 0.04
CA SER A 25 -1.80 12.13 0.23
C SER A 25 -1.87 12.51 1.72
N PRO A 26 -1.14 13.54 2.16
CA PRO A 26 -0.10 14.24 1.39
C PRO A 26 1.10 13.33 1.15
N ALA A 27 1.94 13.67 0.16
CA ALA A 27 3.16 12.92 -0.14
C ALA A 27 4.16 12.94 1.04
N MET A 28 4.15 14.02 1.82
CA MET A 28 4.95 14.17 3.03
C MET A 28 4.19 15.02 4.05
N ARG A 29 4.39 14.73 5.33
CA ARG A 29 3.83 15.53 6.43
C ARG A 29 4.82 15.60 7.60
N THR A 30 5.21 16.81 7.94
CA THR A 30 6.00 17.11 9.14
C THR A 30 5.08 17.68 10.22
N GLN A 31 5.20 17.22 11.45
CA GLN A 31 4.42 17.68 12.60
C GLN A 31 5.33 17.80 13.81
N ALA A 32 4.96 18.68 14.75
CA ALA A 32 5.62 18.75 16.04
C ALA A 32 5.40 17.46 16.86
N GLU A 33 6.35 17.14 17.74
CA GLU A 33 6.25 15.98 18.62
C GLU A 33 4.97 16.03 19.48
N GLY A 34 4.38 14.86 19.73
CA GLY A 34 3.11 14.73 20.46
C GLY A 34 1.85 15.09 19.67
N ARG A 35 1.97 15.61 18.43
CA ARG A 35 0.82 15.89 17.57
C ARG A 35 0.53 14.70 16.65
N SER A 36 -0.76 14.48 16.38
CA SER A 36 -1.19 13.49 15.41
C SER A 36 -0.95 13.95 13.96
N ALA A 37 -0.61 13.01 13.10
CA ALA A 37 -0.51 13.18 11.65
C ALA A 37 -1.47 12.20 10.96
N SER A 38 -2.06 12.64 9.85
CA SER A 38 -2.97 11.83 9.05
C SER A 38 -2.50 11.79 7.60
N MET A 39 -2.58 10.59 7.02
CA MET A 39 -2.31 10.31 5.61
C MET A 39 -3.48 9.49 5.05
N ALA A 40 -3.82 9.74 3.79
CA ALA A 40 -4.84 9.02 3.05
C ALA A 40 -4.20 8.23 1.92
N CYS A 41 -4.79 7.09 1.58
CA CYS A 41 -4.43 6.28 0.43
C CYS A 41 -5.68 6.10 -0.43
N ARG A 42 -5.55 6.32 -1.75
CA ARG A 42 -6.60 6.03 -2.73
C ARG A 42 -6.15 4.89 -3.63
N LEU A 43 -6.99 3.87 -3.74
CA LEU A 43 -6.84 2.72 -4.62
C LEU A 43 -8.06 2.63 -5.55
N THR A 44 -7.86 2.12 -6.77
CA THR A 44 -8.92 2.06 -7.81
C THR A 44 -9.50 0.67 -8.00
N LYS A 45 -8.75 -0.39 -7.68
CA LYS A 45 -9.17 -1.80 -7.90
C LYS A 45 -9.00 -2.70 -6.68
N GLU A 46 -8.14 -2.31 -5.75
CA GLU A 46 -7.79 -3.13 -4.59
C GLU A 46 -8.67 -2.79 -3.39
N ASP A 47 -9.13 -3.84 -2.69
CA ASP A 47 -9.99 -3.69 -1.53
C ASP A 47 -9.19 -3.62 -0.21
N THR A 48 -7.93 -4.04 -0.23
CA THR A 48 -7.07 -4.08 0.95
C THR A 48 -5.91 -3.11 0.84
N VAL A 49 -5.80 -2.20 1.82
CA VAL A 49 -4.68 -1.25 1.94
C VAL A 49 -3.77 -1.71 3.07
N HIS A 50 -2.48 -1.87 2.79
CA HIS A 50 -1.46 -2.14 3.80
C HIS A 50 -0.65 -0.87 4.08
N TRP A 51 -0.46 -0.52 5.34
CA TRP A 51 0.37 0.62 5.76
C TRP A 51 1.68 0.11 6.35
N TYR A 52 2.78 0.64 5.83
CA TYR A 52 4.13 0.30 6.25
C TYR A 52 4.85 1.49 6.85
N LYS A 53 5.76 1.21 7.76
CA LYS A 53 6.67 2.17 8.39
C LYS A 53 8.11 1.74 8.14
N GLN A 54 8.91 2.70 7.73
CA GLN A 54 10.36 2.55 7.61
C GLN A 54 11.02 3.63 8.44
N LEU A 55 11.92 3.23 9.34
CA LEU A 55 12.78 4.15 10.07
C LEU A 55 14.21 4.06 9.51
N PRO A 56 15.01 5.13 9.58
CA PRO A 56 16.41 5.08 9.17
C PRO A 56 17.15 3.92 9.84
N GLY A 57 17.82 3.09 9.04
CA GLY A 57 18.59 1.93 9.53
C GLY A 57 17.77 0.73 10.02
N GLN A 58 16.44 0.73 9.91
CA GLN A 58 15.59 -0.37 10.35
C GLN A 58 14.88 -1.06 9.17
N PRO A 59 14.55 -2.36 9.30
CA PRO A 59 13.72 -3.04 8.30
C PRO A 59 12.34 -2.41 8.22
N ILE A 60 11.74 -2.47 7.02
CA ILE A 60 10.35 -2.07 6.80
C ILE A 60 9.44 -2.99 7.62
N LYS A 61 8.47 -2.39 8.33
CA LYS A 61 7.47 -3.12 9.10
C LYS A 61 6.08 -2.67 8.69
N ARG A 62 5.15 -3.62 8.57
CA ARG A 62 3.74 -3.30 8.42
C ARG A 62 3.17 -2.95 9.80
N ILE A 63 2.44 -1.85 9.87
CA ILE A 63 1.83 -1.37 11.13
C ILE A 63 0.37 -1.79 11.22
N LEU A 64 -0.35 -1.75 10.09
CA LEU A 64 -1.73 -2.19 9.98
C LEU A 64 -2.09 -2.49 8.54
N TYR A 65 -3.20 -3.20 8.36
CA TYR A 65 -3.89 -3.30 7.08
C TYR A 65 -5.41 -3.14 7.25
N VAL A 66 -6.06 -2.69 6.18
CA VAL A 66 -7.49 -2.42 6.16
C VAL A 66 -8.08 -3.09 4.93
N SER A 67 -8.78 -4.21 5.12
CA SER A 67 -9.59 -4.88 4.08
C SER A 67 -11.08 -4.57 4.26
N GLY A 68 -11.57 -4.53 5.49
CA GLY A 68 -12.95 -4.15 5.84
C GLY A 68 -13.07 -2.78 6.50
N GLN A 69 -14.02 -2.65 7.41
CA GLN A 69 -14.20 -1.43 8.22
C GLN A 69 -13.26 -1.36 9.42
N ILE A 70 -12.83 -2.52 9.93
CA ILE A 70 -11.98 -2.63 11.12
C ILE A 70 -10.54 -2.89 10.67
N PRO A 71 -9.56 -2.03 11.07
CA PRO A 71 -8.15 -2.28 10.79
C PRO A 71 -7.63 -3.46 11.62
N ALA A 72 -6.78 -4.27 10.98
CA ALA A 72 -6.00 -5.29 11.64
C ALA A 72 -4.57 -4.77 11.88
N PHE A 73 -4.06 -4.96 13.10
CA PHE A 73 -2.74 -4.52 13.52
C PHE A 73 -1.85 -5.74 13.74
N ASP A 74 -0.60 -5.64 13.30
CA ASP A 74 0.36 -6.73 13.46
C ASP A 74 0.89 -6.79 14.92
N ASP A 75 1.07 -5.64 15.58
CA ASP A 75 1.43 -5.51 17.00
C ASP A 75 0.25 -4.94 17.82
N SER A 76 0.02 -5.46 19.02
CA SER A 76 -1.06 -4.97 19.89
C SER A 76 -0.80 -3.56 20.43
N SER A 77 0.47 -3.19 20.63
CA SER A 77 0.87 -1.85 21.08
C SER A 77 0.63 -0.78 20.01
N ASP A 78 0.58 -1.16 18.73
CA ASP A 78 0.28 -0.26 17.63
C ASP A 78 -1.17 0.27 17.68
N ARG A 79 -2.08 -0.46 18.35
CA ARG A 79 -3.48 -0.03 18.57
C ARG A 79 -3.59 1.24 19.41
N GLN A 80 -2.59 1.52 20.25
CA GLN A 80 -2.55 2.73 21.07
C GLN A 80 -2.00 3.93 20.29
N LYS A 81 -1.32 3.69 19.15
CA LYS A 81 -0.58 4.72 18.40
C LYS A 81 -1.21 5.05 17.05
N TYR A 82 -1.76 4.05 16.37
CA TYR A 82 -2.25 4.16 15.01
C TYR A 82 -3.74 3.88 14.91
N GLN A 83 -4.39 4.55 13.96
CA GLN A 83 -5.79 4.36 13.63
C GLN A 83 -5.92 4.25 12.11
N GLY A 84 -6.75 3.33 11.64
CA GLY A 84 -7.03 3.12 10.22
C GLY A 84 -8.53 3.11 9.97
N ARG A 85 -8.96 3.83 8.93
CA ARG A 85 -10.35 3.80 8.47
C ARG A 85 -10.37 3.68 6.96
N LYS A 86 -11.28 2.86 6.45
CA LYS A 86 -11.59 2.76 5.02
C LYS A 86 -12.87 3.53 4.74
N ASN A 87 -12.78 4.43 3.78
CA ASN A 87 -13.95 5.10 3.22
C ASN A 87 -14.20 4.51 1.84
N ASN A 88 -15.38 3.94 1.63
CA ASN A 88 -15.81 3.58 0.28
C ASN A 88 -16.19 4.89 -0.41
N SER A 89 -15.50 5.25 -1.50
CA SER A 89 -16.02 6.29 -2.39
C SER A 89 -17.27 5.73 -3.06
N VAL A 90 -18.44 6.02 -2.50
CA VAL A 90 -19.71 5.90 -3.24
C VAL A 90 -19.58 6.92 -4.37
N THR A 91 -19.49 6.41 -5.60
CA THR A 91 -19.63 7.24 -6.80
C THR A 91 -21.10 7.27 -7.15
#